data_AF-A0A9J9GIA4-F1
#
_entry.id   AF-A0A9J9GIA4-F1
#
_cell.length_a   1.000
_cell.length_b   1.000
_cell.length_c   1.000
_cell.angle_alpha   90.00
_cell.angle_beta   90.00
_cell.angle_gamma   90.00
#
_symmetry.space_group_name_H-M   'P 1'
#
loop_
_entity.id
_entity.type
_entity.pdbx_description
1 polymer ?
#
loop_
_entity_poly.entity_id
_entity_poly.type
_entity_poly.pdbx_seq_one_letter_code
_entity_poly.pdbx_strand_id
1 'polypeptide(L)'
;MIHFRCYSFLKRHLMFSLIAKLFSKADANSSVSTSGILDYEKLILLDAERLAEQGIADAYQLLLPALREQVARPAEVREILDADLPAYTIQCNGEEYIVYSAADPGTEVQSWGRATFFLFLIVNKQLKGTGIQFYAVDGGNNLAGIFLSQEQALLAQAAINSRTDWPYIPELNEPRYGQYH
;
A
#
# COMPACT_ATOMS: atom_id res chain seq x y z
N MET A 1 37.59 -8.54 -5.35
CA MET A 1 37.72 -7.14 -5.82
C MET A 1 37.63 -7.17 -7.34
N ILE A 2 36.40 -7.11 -7.86
CA ILE A 2 36.11 -7.24 -9.30
C ILE A 2 35.71 -5.86 -9.79
N HIS A 3 36.60 -5.24 -10.57
CA HIS A 3 36.37 -3.98 -11.27
C HIS A 3 35.47 -4.25 -12.48
N PHE A 4 34.24 -3.74 -12.47
CA PHE A 4 33.43 -3.66 -13.69
C PHE A 4 33.66 -2.34 -14.42
N ARG A 5 33.91 -2.48 -15.71
CA ARG A 5 34.30 -1.43 -16.66
C ARG A 5 33.12 -0.57 -17.07
N CYS A 6 33.45 0.71 -17.20
CA CYS A 6 32.77 1.81 -17.88
C CYS A 6 32.16 1.43 -19.24
N TYR A 7 30.89 1.81 -19.48
CA TYR A 7 30.27 1.76 -20.81
C TYR A 7 30.25 3.16 -21.43
N SER A 8 30.86 3.23 -22.61
CA SER A 8 31.05 4.41 -23.44
C SER A 8 29.81 4.75 -24.27
N PHE A 9 29.53 6.04 -24.27
CA PHE A 9 28.63 6.81 -25.12
C PHE A 9 29.02 6.73 -26.61
N LEU A 10 28.06 6.47 -27.52
CA LEU A 10 28.24 6.81 -28.94
C LEU A 10 26.91 7.18 -29.64
N LYS A 11 26.83 8.44 -30.05
CA LYS A 11 25.84 9.05 -30.95
C LYS A 11 25.92 8.45 -32.36
N ARG A 12 24.78 8.28 -33.03
CA ARG A 12 24.67 8.50 -34.50
C ARG A 12 23.31 9.10 -34.87
N HIS A 13 23.39 10.24 -35.55
CA HIS A 13 22.31 10.86 -36.32
C HIS A 13 22.03 10.07 -37.59
N LEU A 14 20.76 10.01 -38.00
CA LEU A 14 20.38 9.99 -39.41
C LEU A 14 19.04 10.71 -39.59
N MET A 15 19.04 11.76 -40.42
CA MET A 15 17.82 12.44 -40.86
C MET A 15 17.22 11.69 -42.06
N PHE A 16 15.90 11.51 -42.05
CA PHE A 16 15.11 11.24 -43.25
C PHE A 16 13.93 12.22 -43.31
N SER A 17 13.81 12.87 -44.47
CA SER A 17 12.72 13.75 -44.89
C SER A 17 11.62 12.92 -45.55
N LEU A 18 10.33 13.20 -45.27
CA LEU A 18 9.28 13.44 -46.28
C LEU A 18 7.93 13.80 -45.63
N ILE A 19 7.16 14.61 -46.36
CA ILE A 19 5.84 15.17 -46.02
C ILE A 19 4.74 14.11 -46.12
N ALA A 20 3.81 14.11 -45.16
CA ALA A 20 2.42 13.69 -45.38
C ALA A 20 1.47 14.45 -44.44
N LYS A 21 0.72 15.42 -44.99
CA LYS A 21 -0.50 15.94 -44.38
C LYS A 21 -1.61 14.92 -44.60
N LEU A 22 -2.11 14.30 -43.55
CA LEU A 22 -3.39 13.60 -43.56
C LEU A 22 -4.17 13.98 -42.30
N PHE A 23 -5.38 14.47 -42.54
CA PHE A 23 -6.40 14.75 -41.54
C PHE A 23 -6.61 13.50 -40.68
N SER A 24 -6.24 13.58 -39.40
CA SER A 24 -6.75 12.66 -38.39
C SER A 24 -7.84 13.39 -37.62
N LYS A 25 -9.06 12.93 -37.90
CA LYS A 25 -10.27 13.14 -37.13
C LYS A 25 -9.91 13.07 -35.65
N ALA A 26 -10.32 14.08 -34.90
CA ALA A 26 -10.20 14.08 -33.45
C ALA A 26 -10.96 12.85 -32.92
N ASP A 27 -10.23 11.76 -32.68
CA ASP A 27 -10.67 10.75 -31.75
C ASP A 27 -10.63 11.43 -30.39
N ALA A 28 -11.81 11.88 -29.97
CA ALA A 28 -12.12 12.11 -28.57
C ALA A 28 -12.02 10.77 -27.85
N ASN A 29 -10.80 10.25 -27.72
CA ASN A 29 -10.44 9.34 -26.64
C ASN A 29 -10.53 10.18 -25.37
N SER A 30 -11.76 10.28 -24.86
CA SER A 30 -12.00 10.53 -23.45
C SER A 30 -11.34 9.37 -22.71
N SER A 31 -10.05 9.51 -22.44
CA SER A 31 -9.50 8.92 -21.23
C SER A 31 -10.34 9.51 -20.12
N VAL A 32 -11.33 8.74 -19.67
CA VAL A 32 -11.89 8.97 -18.34
C VAL A 32 -10.69 8.89 -17.44
N SER A 33 -10.21 10.05 -16.97
CA SER A 33 -9.13 10.08 -16.00
C SER A 33 -9.67 9.37 -14.78
N THR A 34 -9.18 8.16 -14.52
CA THR A 34 -9.45 7.37 -13.31
C THR A 34 -9.25 8.17 -12.03
N SER A 35 -8.50 9.28 -12.12
CA SER A 35 -8.35 10.36 -11.13
C SER A 35 -9.65 10.95 -10.55
N GLY A 36 -10.83 10.69 -11.12
CA GLY A 36 -12.12 11.14 -10.56
C GLY A 36 -12.81 10.15 -9.62
N ILE A 37 -12.36 8.89 -9.55
CA ILE A 37 -13.03 7.80 -8.84
C ILE A 37 -12.43 7.56 -7.46
N LEU A 38 -11.10 7.53 -7.39
CA LEU A 38 -10.35 7.61 -6.14
C LEU A 38 -9.67 8.97 -6.08
N ASP A 39 -9.73 9.59 -4.91
CA ASP A 39 -8.99 10.82 -4.63
C ASP A 39 -7.55 10.45 -4.30
N TYR A 40 -6.71 10.35 -5.34
CA TYR A 40 -5.33 9.88 -5.20
C TYR A 40 -4.46 10.79 -4.32
N GLU A 41 -4.86 12.05 -4.14
CA GLU A 41 -4.20 12.99 -3.22
C GLU A 41 -4.42 12.62 -1.75
N LYS A 42 -5.41 11.76 -1.46
CA LYS A 42 -5.66 11.20 -0.13
C LYS A 42 -4.94 9.88 0.13
N LEU A 43 -4.15 9.38 -0.83
CA LEU A 43 -3.36 8.19 -0.60
C LEU A 43 -2.28 8.46 0.45
N ILE A 44 -2.23 7.56 1.41
CA ILE A 44 -1.15 7.50 2.38
C ILE A 44 -0.20 6.41 1.89
N LEU A 45 0.97 6.83 1.42
CA LEU A 45 1.98 5.90 0.91
C LEU A 45 2.55 5.08 2.07
N LEU A 46 2.57 3.77 1.86
CA LEU A 46 3.07 2.79 2.82
C LEU A 46 4.21 2.02 2.15
N ASP A 47 5.20 1.65 2.94
CA ASP A 47 6.34 0.89 2.46
C ASP A 47 6.28 -0.48 3.15
N ALA A 48 5.84 -1.50 2.42
CA ALA A 48 5.61 -2.83 2.98
C ALA A 48 6.90 -3.46 3.54
N GLU A 49 8.07 -3.14 2.96
CA GLU A 49 9.35 -3.57 3.52
C GLU A 49 9.56 -2.91 4.88
N ARG A 50 9.39 -1.58 4.94
CA ARG A 50 9.50 -0.84 6.21
C ARG A 50 8.50 -1.32 7.24
N LEU A 51 7.26 -1.63 6.87
CA LEU A 51 6.28 -2.16 7.83
C LEU A 51 6.78 -3.45 8.49
N ALA A 52 7.43 -4.33 7.72
CA ALA A 52 8.02 -5.58 8.22
C ALA A 52 9.27 -5.35 9.08
N GLU A 53 10.01 -4.28 8.80
CA GLU A 53 11.27 -3.90 9.44
C GLU A 53 11.09 -2.75 10.45
N GLN A 54 10.07 -2.82 11.32
CA GLN A 54 9.85 -1.85 12.41
C GLN A 54 9.38 -0.46 11.97
N GLY A 55 8.50 -0.40 10.98
CA GLY A 55 7.93 0.85 10.47
C GLY A 55 6.42 1.00 10.70
N ILE A 56 5.78 0.13 11.48
CA ILE A 56 4.33 0.19 11.72
C ILE A 56 3.96 1.38 12.60
N ALA A 57 4.73 1.69 13.65
CA ALA A 57 4.42 2.85 14.50
C ALA A 57 4.56 4.16 13.71
N ASP A 58 5.61 4.29 12.91
CA ASP A 58 5.84 5.44 12.03
C ASP A 58 4.73 5.58 10.98
N ALA A 59 4.38 4.48 10.32
CA ALA A 59 3.25 4.47 9.39
C ALA A 59 1.95 4.88 10.09
N TYR A 60 1.68 4.37 11.29
CA TYR A 60 0.50 4.73 12.07
C TYR A 60 0.46 6.22 12.41
N GLN A 61 1.60 6.87 12.70
CA GLN A 61 1.67 8.32 12.90
C GLN A 61 1.21 9.10 11.65
N LEU A 62 1.53 8.62 10.44
CA LEU A 62 1.06 9.22 9.20
C LEU A 62 -0.47 9.11 9.04
N LEU A 63 -1.08 8.05 9.60
CA LEU A 63 -2.53 7.82 9.56
C LEU A 63 -3.30 8.67 10.57
N LEU A 64 -2.65 9.06 11.68
CA LEU A 64 -3.34 9.71 12.81
C LEU A 64 -4.15 10.97 12.45
N PRO A 65 -3.71 11.87 11.56
CA PRO A 65 -4.52 13.03 11.17
C PRO A 65 -5.89 12.63 10.61
N ALA A 66 -5.92 11.71 9.63
CA ALA A 66 -7.16 11.23 9.03
C ALA A 66 -7.97 10.34 9.98
N LEU A 67 -7.29 9.48 10.77
CA LEU A 67 -7.96 8.62 11.75
C LEU A 67 -8.67 9.44 12.84
N ARG A 68 -8.12 10.58 13.26
CA ARG A 68 -8.72 11.47 14.28
C ARG A 68 -9.99 12.17 13.80
N GLU A 69 -10.21 12.26 12.49
CA GLU A 69 -11.48 12.76 11.95
C GLU A 69 -12.63 11.79 12.24
N GLN A 70 -12.32 10.49 12.38
CA GLN A 70 -13.31 9.43 12.58
C GLN A 70 -13.34 8.91 14.03
N VAL A 71 -12.20 8.96 14.73
CA VAL A 71 -12.01 8.39 16.06
C VAL A 71 -11.44 9.45 17.00
N ALA A 72 -12.22 9.88 17.99
CA ALA A 72 -11.84 10.99 18.89
C ALA A 72 -10.54 10.73 19.68
N ARG A 73 -10.27 9.47 20.03
CA ARG A 73 -9.07 9.05 20.76
C ARG A 73 -8.54 7.75 20.16
N PRO A 74 -7.75 7.82 19.08
CA PRO A 74 -7.09 6.63 18.52
C PRO A 74 -6.17 6.01 19.56
N ALA A 75 -6.09 4.68 19.54
CA ALA A 75 -5.24 3.90 20.41
C ALA A 75 -3.75 4.18 20.12
N GLU A 76 -2.93 4.04 21.15
CA GLU A 76 -1.48 4.04 20.96
C GLU A 76 -1.06 2.71 20.31
N VAL A 77 -0.16 2.81 19.33
CA VAL A 77 0.51 1.67 18.72
C VAL A 77 1.97 1.69 19.17
N ARG A 78 2.44 0.57 19.73
CA ARG A 78 3.82 0.39 20.16
C ARG A 78 4.46 -0.80 19.46
N GLU A 79 5.73 -0.69 19.17
CA GLU A 79 6.56 -1.76 18.61
C GLU A 79 7.47 -2.31 19.70
N ILE A 80 7.53 -3.64 19.79
CA ILE A 80 8.31 -4.37 20.78
C ILE A 80 9.28 -5.27 20.02
N LEU A 81 10.55 -5.19 20.42
CA LEU A 81 11.63 -5.99 19.89
C LEU A 81 12.25 -6.81 21.00
N ASP A 82 12.33 -8.11 20.75
CA ASP A 82 13.11 -9.02 21.56
C ASP A 82 14.39 -9.33 20.80
N ALA A 83 15.53 -8.90 21.37
CA ALA A 83 16.85 -9.13 20.77
C ALA A 83 17.48 -10.46 21.21
N ASP A 84 17.02 -11.03 22.32
CA ASP A 84 17.52 -12.31 22.84
C ASP A 84 16.89 -13.48 22.08
N LEU A 85 15.61 -13.33 21.71
CA LEU A 85 14.90 -14.19 20.79
C LEU A 85 14.27 -13.33 19.69
N PRO A 86 14.96 -13.15 18.53
CA PRO A 86 14.56 -12.21 17.49
C PRO A 86 13.07 -12.26 17.16
N ALA A 87 12.34 -11.23 17.59
CA ALA A 87 10.91 -11.11 17.38
C ALA A 87 10.53 -9.64 17.23
N TYR A 88 9.51 -9.41 16.40
CA TYR A 88 8.91 -8.10 16.19
C TYR A 88 7.41 -8.20 16.40
N THR A 89 6.95 -7.49 17.43
CA THR A 89 5.56 -7.53 17.90
C THR A 89 4.98 -6.12 17.96
N ILE A 90 3.72 -5.99 17.55
CA ILE A 90 2.96 -4.75 17.71
C ILE A 90 2.03 -4.89 18.90
N GLN A 91 1.96 -3.87 19.74
CA GLN A 91 1.01 -3.77 20.83
C GLN A 91 0.03 -2.62 20.57
N CYS A 92 -1.26 -2.89 20.66
CA CYS A 92 -2.31 -1.89 20.54
C CYS A 92 -3.53 -2.29 21.38
N ASN A 93 -4.04 -1.39 22.23
CA ASN A 93 -5.17 -1.65 23.13
C ASN A 93 -5.02 -2.90 24.02
N GLY A 94 -3.79 -3.24 24.42
CA GLY A 94 -3.51 -4.44 25.23
C GLY A 94 -3.54 -5.76 24.46
N GLU A 95 -3.71 -5.72 23.14
CA GLU A 95 -3.52 -6.87 22.25
C GLU A 95 -2.11 -6.85 21.65
N GLU A 96 -1.55 -8.04 21.43
CA GLU A 96 -0.23 -8.25 20.82
C GLU A 96 -0.37 -8.95 19.46
N TYR A 97 0.38 -8.47 18.48
CA TYR A 97 0.37 -8.95 17.11
C TYR A 97 1.80 -9.26 16.67
N ILE A 98 2.12 -10.53 16.53
CA ILE A 98 3.48 -10.99 16.20
C ILE A 98 3.68 -10.90 14.69
N VAL A 99 4.48 -9.93 14.23
CA VAL A 99 4.85 -9.78 12.82
C VAL A 99 5.77 -10.91 12.41
N TYR A 100 6.86 -11.14 13.18
CA TYR A 100 7.69 -12.32 13.05
C TYR A 100 8.27 -12.74 14.40
N SER A 101 8.65 -14.01 14.53
CA SER A 101 9.40 -14.52 15.67
C SER A 101 10.26 -15.70 15.24
N ALA A 102 11.53 -15.71 15.67
CA ALA A 102 12.44 -16.83 15.49
C ALA A 102 11.96 -18.12 16.16
N ALA A 103 11.05 -18.04 17.15
CA ALA A 103 10.44 -19.22 17.78
C ALA A 103 9.33 -19.87 16.94
N ASP A 104 8.83 -19.19 15.90
CA ASP A 104 7.77 -19.69 15.03
C ASP A 104 8.26 -19.69 13.56
N PRO A 105 8.94 -20.78 13.13
CA PRO A 105 9.56 -20.86 11.82
C PRO A 105 8.57 -20.63 10.68
N GLY A 106 8.96 -19.81 9.71
CA GLY A 106 8.11 -19.45 8.56
C GLY A 106 7.44 -18.09 8.68
N THR A 107 7.38 -17.50 9.88
CA THR A 107 6.84 -16.15 10.08
C THR A 107 7.70 -15.06 9.42
N GLU A 108 9.01 -15.24 9.34
CA GLU A 108 9.94 -14.31 8.68
C GLU A 108 9.65 -14.14 7.19
N VAL A 109 9.42 -15.25 6.47
CA VAL A 109 9.09 -15.27 5.03
C VAL A 109 7.79 -14.51 4.72
N GLN A 110 6.91 -14.41 5.72
CA GLN A 110 5.58 -13.81 5.62
C GLN A 110 5.49 -12.47 6.35
N SER A 111 6.61 -11.97 6.90
CA SER A 111 6.65 -10.80 7.78
C SER A 111 6.05 -9.56 7.13
N TRP A 112 6.31 -9.33 5.85
CA TRP A 112 5.73 -8.24 5.06
C TRP A 112 4.21 -8.30 4.97
N GLY A 113 3.69 -9.49 4.66
CA GLY A 113 2.26 -9.73 4.55
C GLY A 113 1.55 -9.59 5.90
N ARG A 114 2.19 -10.11 6.96
CA ARG A 114 1.73 -9.98 8.35
C ARG A 114 1.73 -8.53 8.81
N ALA A 115 2.80 -7.79 8.53
CA ALA A 115 2.93 -6.38 8.90
C ALA A 115 1.86 -5.53 8.21
N THR A 116 1.68 -5.75 6.90
CA THR A 116 0.59 -5.15 6.12
C THR A 116 -0.76 -5.49 6.76
N PHE A 117 -1.06 -6.76 6.96
CA PHE A 117 -2.31 -7.18 7.59
C PHE A 117 -2.54 -6.52 8.95
N PHE A 118 -1.55 -6.50 9.85
CA PHE A 118 -1.72 -5.97 11.19
C PHE A 118 -1.92 -4.46 11.23
N LEU A 119 -1.21 -3.67 10.40
CA LEU A 119 -1.47 -2.23 10.31
C LEU A 119 -2.92 -1.96 9.94
N PHE A 120 -3.41 -2.61 8.87
CA PHE A 120 -4.78 -2.42 8.40
C PHE A 120 -5.82 -2.96 9.38
N LEU A 121 -5.56 -4.10 10.03
CA LEU A 121 -6.42 -4.65 11.08
C LEU A 121 -6.55 -3.69 12.27
N ILE A 122 -5.42 -3.17 12.78
CA ILE A 122 -5.37 -2.29 13.95
C ILE A 122 -6.14 -0.99 13.67
N VAL A 123 -5.99 -0.41 12.49
CA VAL A 123 -6.71 0.80 12.09
C VAL A 123 -8.21 0.50 11.94
N ASN A 124 -8.58 -0.57 11.23
CA ASN A 124 -9.98 -0.91 10.99
C ASN A 124 -10.74 -1.33 12.26
N LYS A 125 -10.07 -1.95 13.24
CA LYS A 125 -10.67 -2.22 14.56
C LYS A 125 -11.13 -0.94 15.25
N GLN A 126 -10.37 0.14 15.12
CA GLN A 126 -10.68 1.45 15.73
C GLN A 126 -11.77 2.21 14.96
N LEU A 127 -11.87 1.99 13.65
CA LEU A 127 -12.90 2.58 12.80
C LEU A 127 -14.27 1.89 12.89
N LYS A 128 -14.40 0.79 13.66
CA LYS A 128 -15.63 0.02 13.74
C LYS A 128 -16.81 0.90 14.14
N GLY A 129 -17.86 0.92 13.31
CA GLY A 129 -19.08 1.69 13.54
C GLY A 129 -19.05 3.13 13.01
N THR A 130 -17.94 3.60 12.43
CA THR A 130 -17.84 4.94 11.81
C THR A 130 -18.45 5.00 10.40
N GLY A 131 -18.62 3.85 9.75
CA GLY A 131 -19.00 3.76 8.33
C GLY A 131 -17.82 3.96 7.35
N ILE A 132 -16.61 4.19 7.88
CA ILE A 132 -15.36 4.31 7.13
C ILE A 132 -14.45 3.12 7.45
N GLN A 133 -13.67 2.68 6.47
CA GLN A 133 -12.63 1.67 6.61
C GLN A 133 -11.35 2.15 5.92
N PHE A 134 -10.22 1.64 6.38
CA PHE A 134 -8.92 1.85 5.76
C PHE A 134 -8.64 0.70 4.80
N TYR A 135 -8.61 1.01 3.50
CA TYR A 135 -8.40 0.06 2.40
C TYR A 135 -6.97 0.16 1.87
N ALA A 136 -6.38 -0.99 1.57
CA ALA A 136 -5.13 -1.07 0.84
C ALA A 136 -5.41 -0.85 -0.66
N VAL A 137 -4.50 -0.16 -1.34
CA VAL A 137 -4.51 0.05 -2.79
C VAL A 137 -3.08 -0.09 -3.33
N ASP A 138 -2.95 -0.43 -4.61
CA ASP A 138 -1.66 -0.34 -5.29
C ASP A 138 -1.28 1.15 -5.50
N GLY A 139 -0.16 1.56 -4.90
CA GLY A 139 0.42 2.89 -5.01
C GLY A 139 1.35 3.07 -6.21
N GLY A 140 1.26 2.19 -7.21
CA GLY A 140 2.03 2.26 -8.46
C GLY A 140 3.45 1.71 -8.37
N ASN A 141 3.73 0.86 -7.37
CA ASN A 141 4.93 0.03 -7.11
C ASN A 141 5.07 -0.29 -5.61
N ASN A 142 4.36 0.46 -4.75
CA ASN A 142 4.36 0.34 -3.31
C ASN A 142 2.95 0.12 -2.79
N LEU A 143 2.83 -0.28 -1.53
CA LEU A 143 1.57 -0.31 -0.81
C LEU A 143 1.08 1.13 -0.57
N ALA A 144 -0.21 1.38 -0.68
CA ALA A 144 -0.80 2.61 -0.16
C ALA A 144 -2.10 2.29 0.55
N GLY A 145 -2.54 3.22 1.40
CA GLY A 145 -3.79 3.12 2.13
C GLY A 145 -4.67 4.33 1.90
N ILE A 146 -5.99 4.11 1.92
CA ILE A 146 -7.00 5.16 1.77
C ILE A 146 -8.21 4.88 2.67
N PHE A 147 -8.74 5.93 3.28
CA PHE A 147 -9.98 5.86 4.05
C PHE A 147 -11.18 6.02 3.13
N LEU A 148 -12.06 5.02 3.07
CA LEU A 148 -13.24 5.01 2.22
C LEU A 148 -14.45 4.49 2.99
N SER A 149 -15.64 4.93 2.61
CA SER A 149 -16.85 4.17 2.91
C SER A 149 -16.92 2.90 2.06
N GLN A 150 -17.73 1.93 2.49
CA GLN A 150 -17.97 0.73 1.69
C GLN A 150 -18.54 1.07 0.30
N GLU A 151 -19.43 2.06 0.20
CA GLU A 151 -20.00 2.51 -1.07
C GLU A 151 -18.92 3.08 -1.99
N GLN A 152 -18.01 3.90 -1.46
CA GLN A 152 -16.90 4.46 -2.23
C GLN A 152 -15.95 3.37 -2.73
N ALA A 153 -15.64 2.37 -1.90
CA ALA A 153 -14.81 1.24 -2.29
C ALA A 153 -15.47 0.43 -3.43
N LEU A 154 -16.78 0.16 -3.33
CA LEU A 154 -17.54 -0.55 -4.37
C LEU A 154 -17.62 0.24 -5.68
N LEU A 155 -17.85 1.55 -5.61
CA LEU A 155 -17.84 2.42 -6.78
C LEU A 155 -16.45 2.45 -7.44
N ALA A 156 -15.39 2.47 -6.64
CA ALA A 156 -14.02 2.39 -7.14
C ALA A 156 -13.74 1.07 -7.86
N GLN A 157 -14.08 -0.06 -7.24
CA GLN A 157 -13.94 -1.39 -7.85
C GLN A 157 -14.75 -1.52 -9.15
N ALA A 158 -15.95 -0.96 -9.22
CA ALA A 158 -16.78 -1.01 -10.42
C ALA A 158 -16.22 -0.19 -11.60
N ALA A 159 -15.44 0.85 -11.31
CA ALA A 159 -14.97 1.80 -12.31
C ALA A 159 -13.47 1.64 -12.67
N ILE A 160 -12.68 0.97 -11.82
CA ILE A 160 -11.27 0.66 -12.08
C ILE A 160 -11.19 -0.66 -12.87
N ASN A 161 -10.61 -0.58 -14.08
CA ASN A 161 -10.50 -1.73 -14.99
C ASN A 161 -9.54 -2.81 -14.47
N SER A 162 -8.41 -2.41 -13.87
CA SER A 162 -7.44 -3.35 -13.33
C SER A 162 -7.84 -3.77 -11.92
N ARG A 163 -8.06 -5.06 -11.73
CA ARG A 163 -8.36 -5.61 -10.41
C ARG A 163 -7.24 -5.33 -9.41
N THR A 164 -5.97 -5.41 -9.80
CA THR A 164 -4.83 -5.13 -8.91
C THR A 164 -4.87 -3.76 -8.24
N ASP A 165 -5.56 -2.80 -8.88
CA ASP A 165 -5.64 -1.42 -8.41
C ASP A 165 -6.90 -1.18 -7.56
N TRP A 166 -7.70 -2.23 -7.34
CA TRP A 166 -8.91 -2.14 -6.52
C TRP A 166 -8.55 -1.92 -5.05
N PRO A 167 -9.29 -1.03 -4.34
CA PRO A 167 -9.20 -0.98 -2.90
C PRO A 167 -9.65 -2.31 -2.30
N TYR A 168 -8.88 -2.85 -1.35
CA TYR A 168 -9.16 -4.12 -0.68
C TYR A 168 -8.80 -4.06 0.81
N ILE A 169 -9.33 -5.00 1.59
CA ILE A 169 -8.94 -5.18 2.99
C ILE A 169 -7.95 -6.35 3.04
N PRO A 170 -6.71 -6.14 3.49
CA PRO A 170 -5.74 -7.23 3.64
C PRO A 170 -6.26 -8.36 4.54
N GLU A 171 -6.02 -9.61 4.16
CA GLU A 171 -6.39 -10.81 4.92
C GLU A 171 -5.15 -11.68 5.20
N LEU A 172 -5.12 -12.40 6.33
CA LEU A 172 -3.94 -13.20 6.75
C LEU A 172 -3.94 -14.65 6.23
N ASN A 173 -4.79 -14.97 5.26
CA ASN A 173 -4.94 -16.32 4.72
C ASN A 173 -3.87 -16.69 3.68
N GLU A 174 -3.45 -17.96 3.70
CA GLU A 174 -2.61 -18.55 2.65
C GLU A 174 -3.35 -18.58 1.30
N PRO A 175 -2.64 -18.39 0.17
CA PRO A 175 -1.21 -18.07 0.03
C PRO A 175 -0.89 -16.57 0.03
N ARG A 176 -1.89 -15.71 0.32
CA ARG A 176 -1.85 -14.29 -0.08
C ARG A 176 -1.26 -13.36 0.96
N TYR A 177 -1.39 -13.66 2.24
CA TYR A 177 -0.77 -12.91 3.34
C TYR A 177 -0.82 -11.38 3.13
N GLY A 178 -2.00 -10.80 3.15
CA GLY A 178 -2.21 -9.36 3.07
C GLY A 178 -2.17 -8.76 1.66
N GLN A 179 -1.98 -9.56 0.62
CA GLN A 179 -2.01 -9.12 -0.79
C GLN A 179 -3.42 -9.10 -1.41
N TYR A 180 -3.57 -8.34 -2.49
CA TYR A 180 -4.81 -8.19 -3.25
C TYR A 180 -5.35 -9.53 -3.84
N HIS A 181 -6.69 -9.63 -4.01
CA HIS A 181 -7.39 -10.85 -4.44
C HIS A 181 -8.07 -10.89 -5.81
#